data_AF-A0A318V2Q8-F1
#
_entry.id   AF-A0A318V2Q8-F1
#
_cell.length_a   1.000
_cell.length_b   1.000
_cell.length_c   1.000
_cell.angle_alpha   90.00
_cell.angle_beta   90.00
_cell.angle_gamma   90.00
#
_symmetry.space_group_name_H-M   'P 1'
#
loop_
_entity.id
_entity.type
_entity.pdbx_description
1 polymer ?
#
loop_
_entity_poly.entity_id
_entity_poly.type
_entity_poly.pdbx_seq_one_letter_code
_entity_poly.pdbx_strand_id
1 'polypeptide(L)'
;MTRITRNNAQTDHSDETLNNARNAFEISLSNFTTDHTEVINHMQEIVEILLKQKQFAEALKEIEQLKKLATSNKKIKIAMLEMKGRIKQVGARSGFRSRATKKYTTKKPKSA
;
A
#
# COMPACT_ATOMS: atom_id res chain seq x y z
N MET A 1 -0.63 2.34 -43.12
CA MET A 1 -1.79 2.29 -42.19
C MET A 1 -1.40 1.52 -40.95
N THR A 2 -0.94 2.20 -39.90
CA THR A 2 -0.49 1.56 -38.65
C THR A 2 -1.59 1.66 -37.63
N ARG A 3 -2.24 0.53 -37.33
CA ARG A 3 -3.38 0.42 -36.42
C ARG A 3 -2.84 0.33 -34.98
N ILE A 4 -2.82 1.47 -34.28
CA ILE A 4 -2.51 1.53 -32.84
C ILE A 4 -3.81 1.29 -32.08
N THR A 5 -4.07 0.05 -31.68
CA THR A 5 -5.09 -0.26 -30.68
C THR A 5 -4.53 0.06 -29.29
N ARG A 6 -4.67 1.33 -28.86
CA ARG A 6 -4.54 1.73 -27.45
C ARG A 6 -5.81 1.33 -26.71
N ASN A 7 -5.80 0.18 -26.07
CA ASN A 7 -6.69 -0.09 -24.95
C ASN A 7 -6.07 0.55 -23.70
N ASN A 8 -6.25 1.87 -23.51
CA ASN A 8 -5.68 2.60 -22.36
C ASN A 8 -6.73 3.40 -21.55
N ALA A 9 -8.02 3.21 -21.81
CA ALA A 9 -9.07 4.03 -21.20
C ALA A 9 -9.39 3.72 -19.72
N GLN A 10 -8.73 2.73 -19.10
CA GLN A 10 -9.02 2.32 -17.72
C GLN A 10 -8.02 2.87 -16.68
N THR A 11 -6.89 3.47 -17.11
CA THR A 11 -5.85 3.97 -16.20
C THR A 11 -5.98 5.45 -15.85
N ASP A 12 -6.48 6.29 -16.77
CA ASP A 12 -6.52 7.75 -16.62
C ASP A 12 -7.24 8.21 -15.34
N HIS A 13 -8.47 7.73 -15.09
CA HIS A 13 -9.21 8.12 -13.88
C HIS A 13 -8.61 7.58 -12.58
N SER A 14 -7.94 6.42 -12.65
CA SER A 14 -7.35 5.80 -11.47
C SER A 14 -6.09 6.54 -11.01
N ASP A 15 -5.34 7.12 -11.96
CA ASP A 15 -4.13 7.88 -11.69
C ASP A 15 -4.45 9.28 -11.15
N GLU A 16 -5.49 9.95 -11.67
CA GLU A 16 -5.99 11.21 -11.10
C GLU A 16 -6.49 11.04 -9.66
N THR A 17 -7.26 9.98 -9.40
CA THR A 17 -7.78 9.69 -8.05
C THR A 17 -6.62 9.43 -7.07
N LEU A 18 -5.60 8.68 -7.50
CA LEU A 18 -4.41 8.41 -6.70
C LEU A 18 -3.61 9.69 -6.42
N ASN A 19 -3.43 10.55 -7.43
CA ASN A 19 -2.75 11.83 -7.24
C ASN A 19 -3.50 12.76 -6.29
N ASN A 20 -4.83 12.82 -6.39
CA ASN A 20 -5.65 13.61 -5.47
C ASN A 20 -5.52 13.11 -4.03
N ALA A 21 -5.53 11.78 -3.82
CA ALA A 21 -5.33 11.18 -2.51
C ALA A 21 -3.92 11.47 -1.94
N ARG A 22 -2.88 11.44 -2.78
CA ARG A 22 -1.51 11.84 -2.41
C ARG A 22 -1.44 13.31 -2.01
N ASN A 23 -2.05 14.20 -2.78
CA ASN A 23 -2.10 15.64 -2.45
C ASN A 23 -2.81 15.89 -1.12
N ALA A 24 -3.95 15.23 -0.88
CA ALA A 24 -4.68 15.32 0.39
C ALA A 24 -3.82 14.82 1.57
N PHE A 25 -3.09 13.73 1.37
CA PHE A 25 -2.14 13.22 2.35
C PHE A 25 -1.03 14.23 2.66
N GLU A 26 -0.41 14.85 1.66
CA GLU A 26 0.62 15.89 1.87
C GLU A 26 0.09 17.11 2.62
N ILE A 27 -1.13 17.55 2.30
CA ILE A 27 -1.80 18.64 3.01
C ILE A 27 -2.03 18.26 4.48
N SER A 28 -2.53 17.05 4.74
CA SER A 28 -2.73 16.56 6.11
C SER A 28 -1.42 16.41 6.90
N LEU A 29 -0.32 16.05 6.21
CA LEU A 29 1.01 15.99 6.81
C LEU A 29 1.57 17.38 7.14
N SER A 30 1.39 18.36 6.26
CA SER A 30 1.88 19.73 6.50
C SER A 30 1.09 20.44 7.61
N ASN A 31 -0.18 20.12 7.77
CA ASN A 31 -1.04 20.61 8.84
C ASN A 31 -1.05 19.72 10.10
N PHE A 32 -0.12 18.78 10.20
CA PHE A 32 -0.06 17.77 11.26
C PHE A 32 0.26 18.40 12.62
N THR A 33 -0.80 18.86 13.30
CA THR A 33 -0.71 19.55 14.58
C THR A 33 -1.19 18.64 15.72
N THR A 34 -2.30 17.92 15.54
CA THR A 34 -2.82 17.03 16.61
C THR A 34 -3.81 15.95 16.13
N ASP A 35 -4.54 16.17 15.03
CA ASP A 35 -5.47 15.15 14.52
C ASP A 35 -4.77 14.16 13.58
N HIS A 36 -4.43 13.01 14.14
CA HIS A 36 -3.77 11.93 13.41
C HIS A 36 -4.74 11.12 12.53
N THR A 37 -6.04 11.38 12.65
CA THR A 37 -7.09 10.62 11.97
C THR A 37 -7.11 10.93 10.47
N GLU A 38 -6.96 12.20 10.09
CA GLU A 38 -6.93 12.62 8.68
C GLU A 38 -5.76 11.99 7.92
N VAL A 39 -4.55 12.03 8.51
CA VAL A 39 -3.35 11.40 7.94
C VAL A 39 -3.55 9.90 7.73
N ILE A 40 -4.18 9.22 8.70
CA ILE A 40 -4.48 7.78 8.59
C ILE A 40 -5.51 7.53 7.48
N ASN A 41 -6.57 8.32 7.43
CA ASN A 41 -7.65 8.17 6.44
C ASN A 41 -7.13 8.37 5.01
N HIS A 42 -6.35 9.43 4.76
CA HIS A 42 -5.78 9.67 3.43
C HIS A 42 -4.78 8.59 3.02
N MET A 43 -3.93 8.12 3.94
CA MET A 43 -3.04 6.99 3.63
C MET A 43 -3.83 5.71 3.35
N GLN A 44 -4.91 5.45 4.07
CA GLN A 44 -5.77 4.31 3.83
C GLN A 44 -6.42 4.37 2.44
N GLU A 45 -6.88 5.55 2.02
CA GLU A 45 -7.44 5.78 0.69
C GLU A 45 -6.41 5.48 -0.42
N ILE A 46 -5.18 6.01 -0.29
CA ILE A 46 -4.07 5.71 -1.21
C ILE A 46 -3.84 4.19 -1.31
N VAL A 47 -3.76 3.51 -0.16
CA VAL A 47 -3.54 2.06 -0.11
C VAL A 47 -4.69 1.30 -0.78
N GLU A 48 -5.94 1.70 -0.55
CA GLU A 48 -7.10 1.04 -1.15
C GLU A 48 -7.15 1.21 -2.67
N ILE A 49 -6.80 2.38 -3.20
CA ILE A 49 -6.68 2.63 -4.64
C ILE A 49 -5.60 1.72 -5.24
N LEU A 50 -4.41 1.69 -4.65
CA LEU A 50 -3.29 0.87 -5.11
C LEU A 50 -3.60 -0.64 -5.03
N LEU A 51 -4.36 -1.07 -4.02
CA LEU A 51 -4.83 -2.46 -3.93
C LEU A 51 -5.80 -2.82 -5.05
N LYS A 52 -6.72 -1.93 -5.42
CA LYS A 52 -7.64 -2.12 -6.56
C LYS A 52 -6.88 -2.21 -7.88
N GLN A 53 -5.85 -1.39 -8.04
CA GLN A 53 -4.93 -1.40 -9.20
C GLN A 53 -3.94 -2.58 -9.17
N LYS A 54 -3.96 -3.42 -8.12
CA LYS A 54 -3.00 -4.53 -7.90
C LYS A 54 -1.53 -4.07 -7.78
N GLN A 55 -1.29 -2.81 -7.46
CA GLN A 55 0.03 -2.23 -7.24
C GLN A 55 0.50 -2.43 -5.78
N PHE A 56 0.59 -3.69 -5.35
CA PHE A 56 0.92 -4.04 -3.96
C PHE A 56 2.30 -3.57 -3.49
N ALA A 57 3.28 -3.53 -4.39
CA ALA A 57 4.63 -3.06 -4.06
C ALA A 57 4.65 -1.54 -3.79
N GLU A 58 3.87 -0.79 -4.58
CA GLU A 58 3.74 0.66 -4.40
C GLU A 58 2.96 0.98 -3.13
N ALA A 59 1.88 0.24 -2.83
CA ALA A 59 1.16 0.37 -1.57
C ALA A 59 2.05 0.15 -0.34
N LEU A 60 2.99 -0.80 -0.41
CA LEU A 60 3.96 -1.01 0.67
C LEU A 60 4.93 0.17 0.81
N LYS A 61 5.36 0.77 -0.29
CA LYS A 61 6.26 1.93 -0.31
C LYS A 61 5.57 3.16 0.28
N GLU A 62 4.31 3.41 -0.06
CA GLU A 62 3.54 4.55 0.47
C GLU A 62 3.35 4.46 1.98
N ILE A 63 3.08 3.26 2.52
CA ILE A 63 2.97 3.07 3.98
C ILE A 63 4.29 3.37 4.71
N GLU A 64 5.45 3.24 4.07
CA GLU A 64 6.73 3.57 4.72
C GLU A 64 6.83 5.06 5.10
N GLN A 65 6.07 5.94 4.44
CA GLN A 65 5.99 7.35 4.80
C GLN A 65 5.48 7.55 6.24
N LEU A 66 4.59 6.65 6.72
CA LEU A 66 4.09 6.67 8.10
C LEU A 66 5.12 6.22 9.14
N LYS A 67 6.25 5.63 8.74
CA LYS A 67 7.22 5.04 9.69
C LYS A 67 7.77 6.05 10.69
N LYS A 68 8.03 7.29 10.24
CA LYS A 68 8.51 8.38 11.10
C LYS A 68 7.45 8.86 12.09
N LEU A 69 6.17 8.77 11.72
CA LEU A 69 5.05 9.16 12.58
C LEU A 69 4.62 8.02 13.51
N ALA A 70 4.85 6.77 13.10
CA ALA A 70 4.58 5.57 13.90
C ALA A 70 5.52 5.40 15.09
N THR A 71 6.69 6.06 15.09
CA THR A 71 7.58 6.07 16.26
C THR A 71 7.07 6.97 17.37
N SER A 72 6.45 8.11 17.02
CA SER A 72 5.93 9.10 17.96
C SER A 72 4.45 8.87 18.32
N ASN A 73 3.67 8.20 17.46
CA ASN A 73 2.24 8.00 17.69
C ASN A 73 1.80 6.53 17.58
N LYS A 74 1.21 6.02 18.67
CA LYS A 74 0.71 4.64 18.76
C LYS A 74 -0.46 4.35 17.81
N LYS A 75 -1.38 5.30 17.59
CA LYS A 75 -2.52 5.12 16.69
C LYS A 75 -2.05 4.96 15.25
N ILE A 76 -1.12 5.82 14.81
CA ILE A 76 -0.51 5.72 13.47
C ILE A 76 0.23 4.40 13.31
N LYS A 77 0.96 3.95 14.34
CA LYS A 77 1.64 2.66 14.33
C LYS A 77 0.68 1.48 14.15
N ILE A 78 -0.45 1.47 14.87
CA ILE A 78 -1.46 0.42 14.76
C ILE A 78 -2.05 0.42 13.33
N ALA A 79 -2.51 1.57 12.84
CA ALA A 79 -3.06 1.70 11.50
C ALA A 79 -2.07 1.27 10.41
N MET A 80 -0.79 1.67 10.53
CA MET A 80 0.29 1.25 9.62
C MET A 80 0.45 -0.27 9.57
N LEU A 81 0.41 -0.94 10.73
CA LEU A 81 0.53 -2.41 10.82
C LEU A 81 -0.69 -3.12 10.23
N GLU A 82 -1.89 -2.61 10.49
CA GLU A 82 -3.15 -3.12 9.93
C GLU A 82 -3.17 -3.02 8.41
N MET A 83 -2.84 -1.84 7.86
CA MET A 83 -2.76 -1.62 6.42
C MET A 83 -1.71 -2.55 5.77
N LYS A 84 -0.53 -2.70 6.40
CA LYS A 84 0.51 -3.63 5.93
C LYS A 84 0.04 -5.08 5.94
N GLY A 85 -0.72 -5.48 6.97
CA GLY A 85 -1.35 -6.81 7.05
C GLY A 85 -2.35 -7.03 5.91
N ARG A 86 -3.23 -6.05 5.67
CA ARG A 86 -4.24 -6.09 4.59
C ARG A 86 -3.58 -6.19 3.22
N ILE A 87 -2.54 -5.41 2.93
CA ILE A 87 -1.82 -5.50 1.65
C ILE A 87 -1.25 -6.90 1.44
N LYS A 88 -0.63 -7.51 2.46
CA LYS A 88 -0.10 -8.87 2.36
C LYS A 88 -1.19 -9.91 2.14
N GLN A 89 -2.33 -9.79 2.83
CA GLN A 89 -3.45 -10.72 2.70
C GLN A 89 -4.09 -10.64 1.31
N VAL A 90 -4.39 -9.43 0.84
CA VAL A 90 -4.99 -9.19 -0.48
C VAL A 90 -4.00 -9.56 -1.58
N GLY A 91 -2.72 -9.22 -1.41
CA GLY A 91 -1.65 -9.64 -2.32
C GLY A 91 -1.50 -11.16 -2.42
N ALA A 92 -1.51 -11.88 -1.29
CA ALA A 92 -1.44 -13.34 -1.32
C ALA A 92 -2.65 -13.96 -2.06
N ARG A 93 -3.86 -13.39 -1.88
CA ARG A 93 -5.08 -13.82 -2.58
C ARG A 93 -5.04 -13.53 -4.08
N SER A 94 -4.31 -12.50 -4.51
CA SER A 94 -4.18 -12.12 -5.93
C SER A 94 -3.01 -12.81 -6.65
N GLY A 95 -2.25 -13.66 -5.95
CA GLY A 95 -1.03 -14.29 -6.49
C GLY A 95 0.23 -13.43 -6.38
N PHE A 96 0.13 -12.22 -5.82
CA PHE A 96 1.28 -11.38 -5.50
C PHE A 96 2.09 -12.00 -4.35
N ARG A 97 3.33 -12.39 -4.65
CA ARG A 97 4.30 -12.87 -3.66
C ARG A 97 5.31 -11.77 -3.40
N SER A 98 5.19 -11.05 -2.29
CA SER A 98 6.25 -10.12 -1.88
C SER A 98 7.55 -10.92 -1.76
N ARG A 99 8.61 -10.53 -2.48
CA ARG A 99 9.94 -11.14 -2.37
C ARG A 99 10.53 -10.80 -0.99
N ALA A 100 10.07 -11.49 0.05
CA ALA A 100 10.68 -11.51 1.36
C ALA A 100 10.88 -12.99 1.72
N THR A 101 12.11 -13.44 1.45
CA THR A 101 12.74 -14.70 1.89
C THR A 101 11.81 -15.90 1.97
N LYS A 102 11.80 -16.70 0.89
CA LYS A 102 11.51 -18.13 0.99
C LYS A 102 12.53 -18.71 1.98
N LYS A 103 12.25 -18.71 3.28
CA LYS A 103 12.93 -19.60 4.22
C LYS A 103 12.55 -20.97 3.72
N TYR A 104 13.51 -21.62 3.06
CA TYR A 104 13.45 -23.04 2.83
C TYR A 104 13.18 -23.67 4.19
N THR A 105 11.95 -24.08 4.43
CA THR A 105 11.67 -25.06 5.47
C THR A 105 12.37 -26.32 4.96
N THR A 106 13.63 -26.51 5.36
CA THR A 106 14.28 -27.80 5.31
C THR A 106 13.49 -28.68 6.25
N LYS A 107 12.42 -29.29 5.73
CA LYS A 107 11.80 -30.44 6.38
C LYS A 107 12.91 -31.48 6.46
N LYS A 108 13.51 -31.66 7.64
CA LYS A 108 14.39 -32.78 7.92
C LYS A 108 13.60 -34.05 7.53
N PRO A 109 14.10 -34.89 6.60
CA PRO A 109 13.50 -36.19 6.40
C PRO A 109 13.63 -36.95 7.73
N LYS A 110 12.50 -37.49 8.19
CA LYS A 110 12.46 -38.41 9.32
C LYS A 110 13.12 -39.69 8.81
N SER A 111 14.32 -40.01 9.30
CA SER A 111 14.93 -41.31 9.03
C SER A 111 13.99 -42.40 9.54
N ALA A 112 13.66 -43.35 8.67
CA ALA A 112 13.06 -44.62 9.03
C ALA A 112 14.12 -45.51 9.70
#